data_AF-A0A261AT21-F1
#
_entry.id   AF-A0A261AT21-F1
#
_cell.length_a   1.000
_cell.length_b   1.000
_cell.length_c   1.000
_cell.angle_alpha   90.00
_cell.angle_beta   90.00
_cell.angle_gamma   90.00
#
_symmetry.space_group_name_H-M   'P 1'
#
loop_
_entity.id
_entity.type
_entity.pdbx_description
1 polymer ?
#
loop_
_entity_poly.entity_id
_entity_poly.type
_entity_poly.pdbx_seq_one_letter_code
_entity_poly.pdbx_strand_id
1 'polypeptide(L)'
;MTTIKLFSFPYTVQRTIFQTMGYDDLFLISLCSKNTKRFVKFIQKSSSKNIAYIKCYARFEGLSVTVVMRNNEFSPVLVLQPHSVPYFNSVGWQYIHQTEIAGRNFDVFLPVYGEFLRPTIFYDSDDGEEDVETIHSYICDLFGYDKEYRLEADGFFYTEAKLVSRLKNINITNFGFRAICDAEDIDSFFSASPNQKFVTGSIELCGELRENSEFYQTDIIDIYDNDSMTSGILKNFNGRKAFLSVKTIETSDITQLINRWKSNEEFQNLEFLTVQIRNLDASFDIDEIKSFCDVKELDPSNEPLVYKGEIEFFDKLIAEGKITFKKPVKRTVDADSADEEAEKKKKKSTPTPTAKKGLLSFGDDEEEEDC
;
A
#
# COMPACT_ATOMS: atom_id res chain seq x y z
N MET A 1 -1.69 -36.57 -28.15
CA MET A 1 -2.00 -35.12 -28.19
C MET A 1 -1.49 -34.53 -29.50
N THR A 2 -2.20 -33.58 -30.09
CA THR A 2 -1.78 -32.86 -31.31
C THR A 2 -1.00 -31.61 -30.89
N THR A 3 0.28 -31.53 -31.20
CA THR A 3 1.11 -30.39 -30.77
C THR A 3 0.79 -29.13 -31.58
N ILE A 4 0.22 -28.11 -30.94
CA ILE A 4 -0.05 -26.81 -31.57
C ILE A 4 1.25 -26.01 -31.68
N LYS A 5 1.64 -25.66 -32.91
CA LYS A 5 2.80 -24.79 -33.19
C LYS A 5 2.37 -23.32 -33.11
N LEU A 6 2.24 -22.79 -31.90
CA LEU A 6 1.72 -21.43 -31.65
C LEU A 6 2.45 -20.34 -32.47
N PHE A 7 3.78 -20.43 -32.58
CA PHE A 7 4.60 -19.50 -33.37
C PHE A 7 4.58 -19.71 -34.89
N SER A 8 3.89 -20.72 -35.42
CA SER A 8 3.70 -20.86 -36.88
C SER A 8 2.47 -20.13 -37.43
N PHE A 9 1.58 -19.63 -36.57
CA PHE A 9 0.46 -18.81 -37.00
C PHE A 9 0.93 -17.41 -37.44
N PRO A 10 0.17 -16.69 -38.28
CA PRO A 10 0.42 -15.27 -38.55
C PRO A 10 0.45 -14.44 -37.25
N TYR A 11 1.30 -13.42 -37.21
CA TYR A 11 1.49 -12.58 -36.01
C TYR A 11 0.17 -11.98 -35.47
N THR A 12 -0.77 -11.62 -36.35
CA THR A 12 -2.11 -11.14 -35.95
C THR A 12 -2.89 -12.20 -35.17
N VAL A 13 -2.90 -13.45 -35.64
CA VAL A 13 -3.55 -14.58 -34.96
C VAL A 13 -2.87 -14.87 -33.62
N GLN A 14 -1.53 -14.90 -33.58
CA GLN A 14 -0.80 -15.05 -32.32
C GLN A 14 -1.20 -13.95 -31.33
N ARG A 15 -1.20 -12.68 -31.76
CA ARG A 15 -1.56 -11.55 -30.91
C ARG A 15 -3.00 -11.68 -30.38
N THR A 16 -3.96 -12.04 -31.23
CA THR A 16 -5.36 -12.23 -30.80
C THR A 16 -5.47 -13.33 -29.73
N ILE A 17 -4.85 -14.50 -29.94
CA ILE A 17 -4.88 -15.61 -28.98
C ILE A 17 -4.39 -15.19 -27.59
N PHE A 18 -3.23 -14.52 -27.52
CA PHE A 18 -2.67 -14.05 -26.25
C PHE A 18 -3.44 -12.87 -25.65
N GLN A 19 -4.14 -12.06 -26.45
CA GLN A 19 -4.99 -10.98 -25.94
C GLN A 19 -6.34 -11.48 -25.38
N THR A 20 -6.76 -12.71 -25.71
CA THR A 20 -7.96 -13.36 -25.16
C THR A 20 -7.71 -14.24 -23.94
N MET A 21 -6.44 -14.45 -23.57
CA MET A 21 -6.03 -15.30 -22.45
C MET A 21 -6.10 -14.58 -21.10
N GLY A 22 -6.39 -15.33 -20.03
CA GLY A 22 -6.30 -14.83 -18.65
C GLY A 22 -4.85 -14.52 -18.24
N TYR A 23 -4.67 -13.79 -17.13
CA TYR A 23 -3.32 -13.48 -16.64
C TYR A 23 -2.59 -14.71 -16.08
N ASP A 24 -3.35 -15.70 -15.62
CA ASP A 24 -2.96 -17.07 -15.27
C ASP A 24 -2.53 -17.88 -16.50
N ASP A 25 -3.35 -17.92 -17.58
CA ASP A 25 -2.98 -18.54 -18.86
C ASP A 25 -1.67 -17.95 -19.40
N LEU A 26 -1.55 -16.62 -19.38
CA LEU A 26 -0.38 -15.89 -19.84
C LEU A 26 0.86 -16.17 -19.00
N PHE A 27 0.69 -16.32 -17.68
CA PHE A 27 1.74 -16.77 -16.79
C PHE A 27 2.20 -18.20 -17.15
N LEU A 28 1.28 -19.16 -17.22
CA LEU A 28 1.58 -20.55 -17.58
C LEU A 28 2.28 -20.66 -18.93
N ILE A 29 1.79 -19.95 -19.96
CA ILE A 29 2.41 -19.95 -21.29
C ILE A 29 3.80 -19.31 -21.26
N SER A 30 4.06 -18.32 -20.40
CA SER A 30 5.38 -17.73 -20.23
C SER A 30 6.42 -18.75 -19.72
N LEU A 31 6.00 -19.74 -18.92
CA LEU A 31 6.84 -20.82 -18.43
C LEU A 31 7.28 -21.80 -19.54
N CYS A 32 6.46 -22.00 -20.58
CA CYS A 32 6.72 -23.03 -21.59
C CYS A 32 8.01 -22.82 -22.42
N SER A 33 8.50 -21.57 -22.59
CA SER A 33 9.74 -21.30 -23.34
C SER A 33 10.22 -19.84 -23.20
N LYS A 34 11.51 -19.63 -23.50
CA LYS A 34 12.09 -18.27 -23.62
C LYS A 34 11.42 -17.42 -24.71
N ASN A 35 10.82 -18.04 -25.73
CA ASN A 35 10.10 -17.33 -26.80
C ASN A 35 8.69 -16.91 -26.37
N THR A 36 7.93 -17.80 -25.71
CA THR A 36 6.62 -17.47 -25.14
C THR A 36 6.75 -16.39 -24.07
N LYS A 37 7.73 -16.48 -23.14
CA LYS A 37 8.00 -15.41 -22.17
C LYS A 37 8.20 -14.05 -22.86
N ARG A 38 9.07 -13.98 -23.88
CA ARG A 38 9.32 -12.74 -24.65
C ARG A 38 8.05 -12.20 -25.33
N PHE A 39 7.20 -13.08 -25.85
CA PHE A 39 5.96 -12.69 -26.52
C PHE A 39 4.90 -12.17 -25.53
N VAL A 40 4.72 -12.83 -24.38
CA VAL A 40 3.85 -12.33 -23.30
C VAL A 40 4.31 -10.94 -22.85
N LYS A 41 5.60 -10.76 -22.54
CA LYS A 41 6.17 -9.44 -22.19
C LYS A 41 5.88 -8.34 -23.22
N PHE A 42 6.01 -8.67 -24.51
CA PHE A 42 5.73 -7.73 -25.60
C PHE A 42 4.25 -7.32 -25.64
N ILE A 43 3.33 -8.26 -25.48
CA ILE A 43 1.89 -7.99 -25.45
C ILE A 43 1.51 -7.21 -24.19
N GLN A 44 2.05 -7.58 -23.02
CA GLN A 44 1.78 -6.90 -21.76
C GLN A 44 2.24 -5.44 -21.76
N LYS A 45 3.39 -5.14 -22.39
CA LYS A 45 3.82 -3.77 -22.62
C LYS A 45 2.77 -2.93 -23.40
N SER A 46 2.02 -3.57 -24.30
CA SER A 46 0.99 -2.93 -25.12
C SER A 46 -0.38 -2.81 -24.42
N SER A 47 -0.76 -3.77 -23.56
CA SER A 47 -1.99 -3.74 -22.75
C SER A 47 -1.84 -3.01 -21.40
N SER A 48 -0.62 -2.63 -21.04
CA SER A 48 -0.22 -1.95 -19.79
C SER A 48 -1.09 -0.78 -19.32
N LYS A 49 -1.84 -0.14 -20.22
CA LYS A 49 -2.78 0.96 -19.91
C LYS A 49 -4.01 0.53 -19.11
N ASN A 50 -4.35 -0.76 -19.10
CA ASN A 50 -5.56 -1.25 -18.42
C ASN A 50 -5.30 -1.74 -17.00
N ILE A 51 -4.04 -2.06 -16.67
CA ILE A 51 -3.62 -2.45 -15.32
C ILE A 51 -3.62 -1.19 -14.43
N ALA A 52 -4.21 -1.31 -13.24
CA ALA A 52 -4.09 -0.33 -12.18
C ALA A 52 -2.85 -0.63 -11.34
N TYR A 53 -2.79 -1.84 -10.77
CA TYR A 53 -1.68 -2.34 -9.96
C TYR A 53 -1.68 -3.88 -9.94
N ILE A 54 -0.60 -4.47 -9.43
CA ILE A 54 -0.48 -5.90 -9.18
C ILE A 54 -0.53 -6.11 -7.66
N LYS A 55 -1.47 -6.95 -7.20
CA LYS A 55 -1.66 -7.26 -5.79
C LYS A 55 -0.93 -8.56 -5.45
N CYS A 56 0.07 -8.45 -4.59
CA CYS A 56 0.68 -9.56 -3.87
C CYS A 56 -0.06 -9.68 -2.53
N TYR A 57 -0.69 -10.83 -2.28
CA TYR A 57 -1.54 -11.05 -1.12
C TYR A 57 -1.05 -12.25 -0.33
N ALA A 58 -0.42 -11.97 0.81
CA ALA A 58 0.24 -12.93 1.68
C ALA A 58 -0.72 -13.41 2.78
N ARG A 59 -0.71 -14.72 3.03
CA ARG A 59 -1.48 -15.42 4.07
C ARG A 59 -0.62 -16.56 4.64
N PHE A 60 -1.11 -17.19 5.71
CA PHE A 60 -0.54 -18.42 6.28
C PHE A 60 -0.23 -19.51 5.24
N GLU A 61 -1.08 -19.67 4.22
CA GLU A 61 -0.94 -20.71 3.19
C GLU A 61 0.00 -20.33 2.03
N GLY A 62 0.69 -19.18 2.12
CA GLY A 62 1.66 -18.68 1.15
C GLY A 62 1.27 -17.33 0.50
N LEU A 63 1.71 -17.10 -0.74
CA LEU A 63 1.57 -15.82 -1.44
C LEU A 63 0.74 -15.97 -2.71
N SER A 64 -0.38 -15.24 -2.83
CA SER A 64 -1.15 -15.18 -4.08
C SER A 64 -0.89 -13.89 -4.85
N VAL A 65 -0.84 -13.96 -6.18
CA VAL A 65 -0.61 -12.80 -7.05
C VAL A 65 -1.78 -12.62 -8.00
N THR A 66 -2.27 -11.39 -8.10
CA THR A 66 -3.48 -11.02 -8.85
C THR A 66 -3.25 -9.67 -9.54
N VAL A 67 -3.63 -9.55 -10.81
CA VAL A 67 -3.65 -8.27 -11.52
C VAL A 67 -4.98 -7.57 -11.24
N VAL A 68 -4.92 -6.30 -10.84
CA VAL A 68 -6.11 -5.45 -10.67
C VAL A 68 -6.15 -4.44 -11.82
N MET A 69 -7.31 -4.38 -12.47
CA MET A 69 -7.57 -3.57 -13.65
C MET A 69 -8.24 -2.25 -13.25
N ARG A 70 -8.17 -1.22 -14.09
CA ARG A 70 -8.69 0.14 -13.80
C ARG A 70 -10.22 0.25 -13.71
N ASN A 71 -10.94 -0.80 -14.08
CA ASN A 71 -12.38 -0.98 -13.88
C ASN A 71 -12.71 -1.75 -12.59
N ASN A 72 -11.74 -1.92 -11.69
CA ASN A 72 -11.80 -2.71 -10.46
C ASN A 72 -12.07 -4.22 -10.64
N GLU A 73 -12.03 -4.73 -11.88
CA GLU A 73 -11.95 -6.17 -12.12
C GLU A 73 -10.57 -6.69 -11.71
N PHE A 74 -10.53 -7.93 -11.21
CA PHE A 74 -9.30 -8.61 -10.83
C PHE A 74 -9.17 -9.94 -11.57
N SER A 75 -7.94 -10.32 -11.90
CA SER A 75 -7.63 -11.59 -12.57
C SER A 75 -6.45 -12.26 -11.88
N PRO A 76 -6.58 -13.53 -11.45
CA PRO A 76 -5.50 -14.23 -10.78
C PRO A 76 -4.32 -14.45 -11.74
N VAL A 77 -3.11 -14.51 -11.18
CA VAL A 77 -1.90 -14.91 -11.91
C VAL A 77 -1.47 -16.29 -11.44
N LEU A 78 -1.24 -16.43 -10.13
CA LEU A 78 -0.76 -17.66 -9.50
C LEU A 78 -0.94 -17.63 -7.99
N VAL A 79 -0.68 -18.77 -7.35
CA VAL A 79 -0.49 -18.94 -5.91
C VAL A 79 0.86 -19.61 -5.67
N LEU A 80 1.58 -19.17 -4.64
CA LEU A 80 2.75 -19.82 -4.08
C LEU A 80 2.33 -20.48 -2.79
N GLN A 81 2.66 -21.77 -2.60
CA GLN A 81 2.37 -22.51 -1.38
C GLN A 81 3.58 -23.35 -0.95
N PRO A 82 3.82 -23.56 0.35
CA PRO A 82 4.89 -24.46 0.78
C PRO A 82 4.49 -25.91 0.47
N HIS A 83 5.49 -26.74 0.17
CA HIS A 83 5.28 -28.16 -0.17
C HIS A 83 4.61 -28.98 0.97
N SER A 84 4.58 -28.45 2.19
CA SER A 84 3.98 -29.04 3.39
C SER A 84 2.44 -28.96 3.46
N VAL A 85 1.77 -28.19 2.59
CA VAL A 85 0.30 -28.02 2.66
C VAL A 85 -0.43 -29.32 2.26
N PRO A 86 -1.20 -29.96 3.17
CA PRO A 86 -1.69 -31.33 2.98
C PRO A 86 -2.83 -31.47 1.96
N TYR A 87 -3.33 -30.37 1.39
CA TYR A 87 -4.40 -30.35 0.37
C TYR A 87 -4.08 -31.25 -0.83
N PHE A 88 -2.80 -31.34 -1.20
CA PHE A 88 -2.33 -32.09 -2.37
C PHE A 88 -2.33 -33.61 -2.21
N ASN A 89 -2.54 -34.16 -1.01
CA ASN A 89 -2.81 -35.59 -0.85
C ASN A 89 -4.15 -36.04 -1.48
N SER A 90 -5.00 -35.09 -1.90
CA SER A 90 -6.30 -35.36 -2.54
C SER A 90 -6.34 -35.15 -4.06
N VAL A 91 -5.43 -34.35 -4.62
CA VAL A 91 -5.36 -34.03 -6.06
C VAL A 91 -4.15 -34.72 -6.68
N GLY A 92 -4.40 -35.59 -7.66
CA GLY A 92 -3.39 -36.52 -8.16
C GLY A 92 -2.13 -35.85 -8.74
N TRP A 93 -0.96 -36.37 -8.38
CA TRP A 93 0.38 -35.97 -8.84
C TRP A 93 0.52 -35.84 -10.37
N GLN A 94 -0.37 -36.45 -11.16
CA GLN A 94 -0.42 -36.35 -12.63
C GLN A 94 -0.60 -34.94 -13.19
N TYR A 95 -0.95 -33.95 -12.36
CA TYR A 95 -1.14 -32.54 -12.74
C TYR A 95 0.01 -31.62 -12.32
N ILE A 96 1.07 -32.18 -11.71
CA ILE A 96 2.27 -31.46 -11.29
C ILE A 96 3.34 -31.59 -12.37
N HIS A 97 3.91 -30.46 -12.77
CA HIS A 97 4.92 -30.37 -13.82
C HIS A 97 6.15 -29.60 -13.33
N GLN A 98 7.32 -30.23 -13.41
CA GLN A 98 8.59 -29.56 -13.11
C GLN A 98 8.94 -28.54 -14.18
N THR A 99 9.26 -27.32 -13.74
CA THR A 99 9.56 -26.16 -14.59
C THR A 99 10.80 -25.43 -14.07
N GLU A 100 11.76 -25.13 -14.96
CA GLU A 100 12.87 -24.24 -14.65
C GLU A 100 12.38 -22.77 -14.67
N ILE A 101 12.45 -22.08 -13.53
CA ILE A 101 12.19 -20.65 -13.39
C ILE A 101 13.47 -20.00 -12.87
N ALA A 102 14.08 -19.16 -13.73
CA ALA A 102 15.33 -18.44 -13.44
C ALA A 102 16.53 -19.32 -13.00
N GLY A 103 16.53 -20.62 -13.36
CA GLY A 103 17.59 -21.57 -13.03
C GLY A 103 17.32 -22.43 -11.80
N ARG A 104 16.25 -22.16 -11.04
CA ARG A 104 15.71 -23.06 -10.00
C ARG A 104 14.59 -23.91 -10.60
N ASN A 105 14.43 -25.17 -10.17
CA ASN A 105 13.35 -26.05 -10.61
C ASN A 105 12.21 -26.01 -9.61
N PHE A 106 10.99 -25.82 -10.10
CA PHE A 106 9.80 -25.74 -9.28
C PHE A 106 8.76 -26.75 -9.74
N ASP A 107 8.03 -27.33 -8.78
CA ASP A 107 6.83 -28.11 -9.05
C ASP A 107 5.65 -27.14 -9.28
N VAL A 108 5.07 -27.21 -10.48
CA VAL A 108 3.96 -26.35 -10.91
C VAL A 108 2.71 -27.20 -11.08
N PHE A 109 1.68 -26.96 -10.28
CA PHE A 109 0.37 -27.56 -10.46
C PHE A 109 -0.42 -26.81 -11.53
N LEU A 110 -0.86 -27.57 -12.54
CA LEU A 110 -1.75 -27.08 -13.60
C LEU A 110 -3.20 -27.43 -13.26
N PRO A 111 -4.09 -26.43 -13.10
CA PRO A 111 -5.50 -26.70 -12.79
C PRO A 111 -6.22 -27.34 -14.00
N VAL A 112 -6.96 -28.42 -13.75
CA VAL A 112 -7.76 -29.11 -14.78
C VAL A 112 -9.24 -29.09 -14.39
N TYR A 113 -9.95 -28.09 -14.93
CA TYR A 113 -11.41 -27.85 -14.82
C TYR A 113 -11.99 -27.72 -13.39
N GLY A 114 -12.43 -26.49 -13.03
CA GLY A 114 -13.20 -26.21 -11.82
C GLY A 114 -13.21 -24.71 -11.48
N GLU A 115 -14.11 -24.26 -10.60
CA GLU A 115 -14.29 -22.82 -10.30
C GLU A 115 -13.14 -22.20 -9.47
N PHE A 116 -12.30 -22.99 -8.80
CA PHE A 116 -11.34 -22.49 -7.79
C PHE A 116 -9.97 -23.18 -7.79
N LEU A 117 -9.35 -23.42 -8.96
CA LEU A 117 -7.96 -23.85 -9.02
C LEU A 117 -7.15 -22.88 -9.89
N ARG A 118 -6.29 -22.09 -9.23
CA ARG A 118 -5.32 -21.19 -9.87
C ARG A 118 -4.04 -21.96 -10.20
N PRO A 119 -3.15 -21.46 -11.08
CA PRO A 119 -1.79 -22.00 -11.19
C PRO A 119 -1.10 -21.93 -9.82
N THR A 120 -0.63 -23.06 -9.30
CA THR A 120 0.11 -23.09 -8.03
C THR A 120 1.55 -23.50 -8.28
N ILE A 121 2.49 -22.77 -7.68
CA ILE A 121 3.90 -23.15 -7.62
C ILE A 121 4.23 -23.51 -6.17
N PHE A 122 4.87 -24.66 -5.98
CA PHE A 122 5.36 -25.06 -4.68
C PHE A 122 6.77 -24.54 -4.45
N TYR A 123 6.99 -23.96 -3.27
CA TYR A 123 8.31 -23.61 -2.76
C TYR A 123 8.72 -24.58 -1.65
N ASP A 124 10.02 -24.75 -1.46
CA ASP A 124 10.54 -25.50 -0.32
C ASP A 124 10.37 -24.65 0.95
N SER A 125 9.93 -25.25 2.06
CA SER A 125 9.78 -24.52 3.32
C SER A 125 11.12 -24.01 3.87
N ASP A 126 12.22 -24.70 3.56
CA ASP A 126 13.55 -24.33 4.07
C ASP A 126 14.15 -23.14 3.28
N ASP A 127 13.86 -23.06 1.97
CA ASP A 127 14.35 -22.02 1.03
C ASP A 127 13.27 -20.97 0.67
N GLY A 128 12.13 -20.95 1.39
CA GLY A 128 10.90 -20.28 0.94
C GLY A 128 11.04 -18.79 0.61
N GLU A 129 11.93 -18.06 1.29
CA GLU A 129 12.23 -16.66 0.97
C GLU A 129 12.82 -16.49 -0.45
N GLU A 130 13.79 -17.33 -0.81
CA GLU A 130 14.55 -17.22 -2.06
C GLU A 130 13.73 -17.72 -3.24
N ASP A 131 12.92 -18.76 -3.02
CA ASP A 131 11.94 -19.25 -3.98
C ASP A 131 10.87 -18.18 -4.28
N VAL A 132 10.30 -17.55 -3.24
CA VAL A 132 9.34 -16.45 -3.40
C VAL A 132 9.99 -15.23 -4.05
N GLU A 133 11.22 -14.85 -3.68
CA GLU A 133 11.99 -13.79 -4.33
C GLU A 133 12.18 -14.08 -5.83
N THR A 134 12.54 -15.33 -6.16
CA THR A 134 12.80 -15.78 -7.53
C THR A 134 11.54 -15.68 -8.38
N ILE A 135 10.41 -16.17 -7.88
CA ILE A 135 9.15 -16.18 -8.63
C ILE A 135 8.57 -14.76 -8.71
N HIS A 136 8.63 -13.97 -7.64
CA HIS A 136 8.21 -12.55 -7.68
C HIS A 136 9.07 -11.71 -8.64
N SER A 137 10.38 -11.95 -8.69
CA SER A 137 11.28 -11.33 -9.67
C SER A 137 10.93 -11.75 -11.11
N TYR A 138 10.49 -12.99 -11.32
CA TYR A 138 9.98 -13.44 -12.62
C TYR A 138 8.69 -12.72 -13.02
N ILE A 139 7.75 -12.52 -12.08
CA ILE A 139 6.50 -11.76 -12.27
C ILE A 139 6.79 -10.31 -12.62
N CYS A 140 7.72 -9.66 -11.89
CA CYS A 140 8.17 -8.30 -12.18
C CYS A 140 8.81 -8.17 -13.57
N ASP A 141 9.60 -9.16 -13.98
CA ASP A 141 10.14 -9.25 -15.34
C ASP A 141 9.06 -9.51 -16.40
N LEU A 142 7.95 -10.17 -16.06
CA LEU A 142 6.86 -10.52 -16.98
C LEU A 142 5.93 -9.33 -17.26
N PHE A 143 5.51 -8.60 -16.21
CA PHE A 143 4.54 -7.51 -16.30
C PHE A 143 5.15 -6.11 -16.35
N GLY A 144 6.41 -5.98 -15.92
CA GLY A 144 7.18 -4.73 -15.90
C GLY A 144 7.34 -4.17 -14.49
N TYR A 145 8.58 -3.79 -14.17
CA TYR A 145 8.94 -3.07 -12.94
C TYR A 145 8.35 -1.64 -12.87
N ASP A 146 7.87 -1.10 -14.00
CA ASP A 146 7.17 0.18 -14.08
C ASP A 146 5.69 0.10 -13.63
N LYS A 147 5.20 -1.08 -13.24
CA LYS A 147 3.88 -1.27 -12.64
C LYS A 147 3.92 -0.97 -11.15
N GLU A 148 2.80 -0.51 -10.60
CA GLU A 148 2.64 -0.44 -9.15
C GLU A 148 2.37 -1.83 -8.59
N TYR A 149 3.16 -2.25 -7.60
CA TYR A 149 2.91 -3.48 -6.82
C TYR A 149 2.46 -3.12 -5.42
N ARG A 150 1.42 -3.81 -4.93
CA ARG A 150 0.87 -3.64 -3.60
C ARG A 150 0.98 -4.94 -2.83
N LEU A 151 1.60 -4.91 -1.64
CA LEU A 151 1.54 -6.01 -0.70
C LEU A 151 0.37 -5.82 0.25
N GLU A 152 -0.42 -6.86 0.45
CA GLU A 152 -1.42 -6.93 1.52
C GLU A 152 -1.20 -8.25 2.27
N ALA A 153 -0.82 -8.16 3.53
CA ALA A 153 -0.49 -9.32 4.36
C ALA A 153 -1.61 -9.52 5.39
N ASP A 154 -2.47 -10.52 5.20
CA ASP A 154 -3.65 -10.72 6.03
C ASP A 154 -3.40 -11.78 7.12
N GLY A 155 -3.09 -11.31 8.32
CA GLY A 155 -2.63 -12.11 9.45
C GLY A 155 -3.74 -12.57 10.37
N PHE A 156 -4.79 -13.24 9.85
CA PHE A 156 -5.69 -14.02 10.72
C PHE A 156 -4.94 -15.12 11.50
N PHE A 157 -3.83 -15.62 10.93
CA PHE A 157 -2.86 -16.51 11.57
C PHE A 157 -1.43 -16.16 11.14
N TYR A 158 -0.43 -16.67 11.85
CA TYR A 158 1.02 -16.40 11.69
C TYR A 158 1.48 -16.42 10.22
N THR A 159 1.49 -15.26 9.57
CA THR A 159 2.18 -15.10 8.30
C THR A 159 3.59 -14.65 8.65
N GLU A 160 4.59 -15.50 8.40
CA GLU A 160 5.98 -15.17 8.70
C GLU A 160 6.39 -13.95 7.87
N ALA A 161 6.79 -12.85 8.54
CA ALA A 161 7.26 -11.64 7.87
C ALA A 161 8.45 -11.96 6.94
N LYS A 162 9.29 -12.90 7.36
CA LYS A 162 10.27 -13.64 6.56
C LYS A 162 9.81 -13.97 5.13
N LEU A 163 8.61 -14.52 4.91
CA LEU A 163 8.13 -14.90 3.57
C LEU A 163 8.06 -13.72 2.59
N VAL A 164 7.83 -12.51 3.10
CA VAL A 164 7.74 -11.28 2.30
C VAL A 164 9.03 -10.45 2.33
N SER A 165 10.01 -10.80 3.17
CA SER A 165 11.24 -10.03 3.44
C SER A 165 12.08 -9.70 2.20
N ARG A 166 11.94 -10.48 1.12
CA ARG A 166 12.70 -10.33 -0.13
C ARG A 166 11.87 -9.83 -1.32
N LEU A 167 10.60 -9.50 -1.11
CA LEU A 167 9.76 -8.96 -2.17
C LEU A 167 10.27 -7.58 -2.59
N LYS A 168 10.70 -7.48 -3.85
CA LYS A 168 11.22 -6.26 -4.48
C LYS A 168 10.11 -5.47 -5.17
N ASN A 169 10.35 -4.18 -5.41
CA ASN A 169 9.47 -3.30 -6.19
C ASN A 169 8.05 -3.13 -5.61
N ILE A 170 7.82 -3.42 -4.32
CA ILE A 170 6.57 -3.10 -3.64
C ILE A 170 6.51 -1.60 -3.39
N ASN A 171 5.39 -0.96 -3.75
CA ASN A 171 5.22 0.49 -3.63
C ASN A 171 4.22 0.88 -2.53
N ILE A 172 3.30 -0.01 -2.18
CA ILE A 172 2.30 0.19 -1.13
C ILE A 172 2.18 -1.10 -0.33
N THR A 173 2.17 -1.00 0.99
CA THR A 173 2.01 -2.15 1.89
C THR A 173 0.85 -1.95 2.86
N ASN A 174 0.03 -2.97 3.05
CA ASN A 174 -0.97 -3.07 4.09
C ASN A 174 -0.66 -4.27 5.00
N PHE A 175 -0.24 -3.99 6.23
CA PHE A 175 0.04 -4.98 7.27
C PHE A 175 -1.24 -5.29 8.08
N GLY A 176 -1.81 -6.46 7.84
CA GLY A 176 -2.85 -7.06 8.68
C GLY A 176 -2.28 -8.06 9.69
N PHE A 177 -1.00 -7.97 10.05
CA PHE A 177 -0.36 -8.90 10.98
C PHE A 177 -0.99 -8.76 12.39
N ARG A 178 -1.61 -9.84 12.89
CA ARG A 178 -2.06 -9.96 14.29
C ARG A 178 -1.06 -10.68 15.19
N ALA A 179 0.06 -11.12 14.63
CA ALA A 179 1.15 -11.77 15.33
C ALA A 179 2.36 -10.82 15.41
N ILE A 180 3.21 -11.05 16.40
CA ILE A 180 4.46 -10.31 16.58
C ILE A 180 5.42 -10.69 15.43
N CYS A 181 5.96 -9.69 14.74
CA CYS A 181 6.93 -9.86 13.65
C CYS A 181 8.36 -9.61 14.16
N ASP A 182 9.36 -10.29 13.61
CA ASP A 182 10.76 -9.95 13.89
C ASP A 182 11.12 -8.59 13.25
N ALA A 183 11.78 -7.72 14.00
CA ALA A 183 12.24 -6.43 13.48
C ALA A 183 13.24 -6.60 12.30
N GLU A 184 14.08 -7.64 12.29
CA GLU A 184 15.04 -7.89 11.21
C GLU A 184 14.36 -8.34 9.91
N ASP A 185 13.26 -9.10 9.97
CA ASP A 185 12.47 -9.46 8.79
C ASP A 185 11.83 -8.21 8.15
N ILE A 186 11.33 -7.30 8.98
CA ILE A 186 10.69 -6.05 8.55
C ILE A 186 11.73 -5.08 7.98
N ASP A 187 12.89 -4.92 8.61
CA ASP A 187 14.00 -4.14 8.05
C ASP A 187 14.49 -4.72 6.71
N SER A 188 14.53 -6.05 6.60
CA SER A 188 14.89 -6.73 5.34
C SER A 188 13.86 -6.46 4.24
N PHE A 189 12.56 -6.51 4.56
CA PHE A 189 11.48 -6.15 3.63
C PHE A 189 11.61 -4.73 3.08
N PHE A 190 11.78 -3.74 3.97
CA PHE A 190 11.93 -2.35 3.53
C PHE A 190 13.26 -2.11 2.80
N SER A 191 14.31 -2.87 3.11
CA SER A 191 15.56 -2.86 2.34
C SER A 191 15.39 -3.46 0.92
N ALA A 192 14.53 -4.47 0.75
CA ALA A 192 14.22 -5.08 -0.54
C ALA A 192 13.26 -4.22 -1.40
N SER A 193 12.34 -3.49 -0.76
CA SER A 193 11.42 -2.53 -1.37
C SER A 193 11.47 -1.16 -0.68
N PRO A 194 12.52 -0.37 -0.91
CA PRO A 194 12.69 0.96 -0.31
C PRO A 194 11.83 2.02 -1.02
N ASN A 195 11.70 3.19 -0.41
CA ASN A 195 10.92 4.33 -0.94
C ASN A 195 9.45 4.01 -1.24
N GLN A 196 8.77 3.28 -0.32
CA GLN A 196 7.34 3.00 -0.47
C GLN A 196 6.52 4.29 -0.38
N LYS A 197 5.45 4.38 -1.18
CA LYS A 197 4.54 5.54 -1.22
C LYS A 197 3.60 5.57 -0.02
N PHE A 198 3.16 4.40 0.43
CA PHE A 198 2.21 4.28 1.52
C PHE A 198 2.39 2.96 2.26
N VAL A 199 2.51 3.02 3.58
CA VAL A 199 2.43 1.84 4.45
C VAL A 199 1.30 2.07 5.44
N THR A 200 0.39 1.11 5.54
CA THR A 200 -0.68 1.12 6.55
C THR A 200 -0.74 -0.22 7.25
N GLY A 201 -1.35 -0.27 8.44
CA GLY A 201 -1.70 -1.54 9.07
C GLY A 201 -1.57 -1.57 10.58
N SER A 202 -1.84 -2.75 11.14
CA SER A 202 -1.49 -3.12 12.50
C SER A 202 -0.19 -3.90 12.47
N ILE A 203 0.73 -3.57 13.37
CA ILE A 203 2.02 -4.22 13.50
C ILE A 203 2.48 -4.20 14.96
N GLU A 204 3.16 -5.26 15.36
CA GLU A 204 3.75 -5.45 16.68
C GLU A 204 5.10 -6.12 16.46
N LEU A 205 6.20 -5.51 16.92
CA LEU A 205 7.56 -6.01 16.68
C LEU A 205 8.13 -6.74 17.89
N CYS A 206 8.92 -7.78 17.61
CA CYS A 206 9.90 -8.33 18.52
C CYS A 206 11.23 -7.60 18.28
N GLY A 207 11.63 -6.77 19.25
CA GLY A 207 12.79 -5.88 19.10
C GLY A 207 12.43 -4.55 18.42
N GLU A 208 13.46 -3.83 17.96
CA GLU A 208 13.35 -2.49 17.38
C GLU A 208 13.94 -2.48 15.96
N LEU A 209 13.33 -1.72 15.04
CA LEU A 209 13.92 -1.47 13.72
C LEU A 209 15.21 -0.64 13.86
N ARG A 210 16.20 -0.92 13.00
CA ARG A 210 17.46 -0.16 12.91
C ARG A 210 17.17 1.32 12.67
N GLU A 211 17.94 2.22 13.29
CA GLU A 211 17.78 3.68 13.16
C GLU A 211 17.78 4.16 11.70
N ASN A 212 18.56 3.49 10.85
CA ASN A 212 18.67 3.75 9.42
C ASN A 212 17.74 2.89 8.54
N SER A 213 16.65 2.35 9.10
CA SER A 213 15.67 1.55 8.35
C SER A 213 15.04 2.34 7.20
N GLU A 214 14.95 1.70 6.04
CA GLU A 214 14.24 2.21 4.86
C GLU A 214 12.73 2.40 5.13
N PHE A 215 12.17 1.75 6.16
CA PHE A 215 10.81 2.01 6.64
C PHE A 215 10.58 3.49 6.94
N TYR A 216 11.55 4.14 7.61
CA TYR A 216 11.45 5.55 8.00
C TYR A 216 11.51 6.53 6.82
N GLN A 217 11.93 6.06 5.64
CA GLN A 217 11.91 6.83 4.38
C GLN A 217 10.61 6.67 3.59
N THR A 218 9.64 5.89 4.09
CA THR A 218 8.30 5.77 3.50
C THR A 218 7.60 7.13 3.44
N ASP A 219 7.01 7.46 2.30
CA ASP A 219 6.41 8.77 2.05
C ASP A 219 5.22 9.07 2.99
N ILE A 220 4.29 8.12 3.13
CA ILE A 220 3.11 8.22 3.99
C ILE A 220 2.99 6.95 4.85
N ILE A 221 2.78 7.10 6.15
CA ILE A 221 2.49 5.97 7.06
C ILE A 221 1.16 6.18 7.79
N ASP A 222 0.35 5.13 7.91
CA ASP A 222 -0.88 5.07 8.73
C ASP A 222 -0.91 3.81 9.59
N ILE A 223 -0.27 3.88 10.76
CA ILE A 223 0.09 2.74 11.60
C ILE A 223 -0.76 2.68 12.86
N TYR A 224 -1.33 1.52 13.11
CA TYR A 224 -1.87 1.11 14.40
C TYR A 224 -0.79 0.33 15.16
N ASP A 225 -0.09 1.01 16.06
CA ASP A 225 1.03 0.42 16.81
C ASP A 225 0.57 -0.10 18.17
N ASN A 226 0.89 -1.36 18.46
CA ASN A 226 0.59 -2.05 19.71
C ASN A 226 1.74 -1.97 20.74
N ASP A 227 2.45 -0.84 20.81
CA ASP A 227 3.51 -0.51 21.80
C ASP A 227 4.93 -0.96 21.40
N SER A 228 5.25 -0.92 20.09
CA SER A 228 6.53 -1.46 19.56
C SER A 228 7.26 -0.55 18.57
N MET A 229 6.56 0.34 17.86
CA MET A 229 7.15 1.15 16.79
C MET A 229 7.14 2.66 17.05
N THR A 230 6.26 3.14 17.94
CA THR A 230 5.96 4.57 18.12
C THR A 230 7.20 5.40 18.42
N SER A 231 8.02 5.02 19.41
CA SER A 231 9.22 5.80 19.77
C SER A 231 10.25 5.81 18.62
N GLY A 232 10.45 4.68 17.93
CA GLY A 232 11.32 4.60 16.74
C GLY A 232 10.84 5.50 15.59
N ILE A 233 9.54 5.52 15.30
CA ILE A 233 8.93 6.43 14.31
C ILE A 233 9.14 7.89 14.71
N LEU A 234 8.85 8.25 15.95
CA LEU A 234 9.00 9.63 16.45
C LEU A 234 10.46 10.08 16.58
N LYS A 235 11.42 9.14 16.52
CA LYS A 235 12.86 9.42 16.46
C LYS A 235 13.35 9.61 15.04
N ASN A 236 12.99 8.70 14.12
CA ASN A 236 13.71 8.54 12.84
C ASN A 236 12.89 8.86 11.56
N PHE A 237 11.56 9.04 11.65
CA PHE A 237 10.72 9.19 10.45
C PHE A 237 11.04 10.43 9.61
N ASN A 238 11.28 10.22 8.31
CA ASN A 238 11.69 11.25 7.35
C ASN A 238 10.74 11.39 6.15
N GLY A 239 9.58 10.71 6.19
CA GLY A 239 8.51 10.86 5.20
C GLY A 239 7.71 12.16 5.35
N ARG A 240 6.69 12.33 4.51
CA ARG A 240 5.87 13.55 4.48
C ARG A 240 4.70 13.51 5.45
N LYS A 241 4.07 12.36 5.67
CA LYS A 241 2.86 12.26 6.49
C LYS A 241 2.85 11.02 7.37
N ALA A 242 2.59 11.21 8.66
CA ALA A 242 2.45 10.12 9.62
C ALA A 242 1.13 10.21 10.40
N PHE A 243 0.33 9.15 10.29
CA PHE A 243 -0.86 8.92 11.09
C PHE A 243 -0.56 7.72 12.01
N LEU A 244 -0.67 7.93 13.31
CA LEU A 244 -0.28 6.94 14.33
C LEU A 244 -1.45 6.76 15.30
N SER A 245 -1.92 5.52 15.46
CA SER A 245 -2.87 5.11 16.50
C SER A 245 -2.12 4.24 17.51
N VAL A 246 -1.66 4.89 18.58
CA VAL A 246 -0.68 4.34 19.53
C VAL A 246 -1.39 3.87 20.79
N LYS A 247 -0.91 2.78 21.38
CA LYS A 247 -1.45 2.29 22.66
C LYS A 247 -1.12 3.28 23.79
N THR A 248 0.15 3.65 23.88
CA THR A 248 0.84 4.39 24.95
C THR A 248 1.96 5.21 24.32
N ILE A 249 2.37 6.31 24.97
CA ILE A 249 3.40 7.22 24.47
C ILE A 249 3.90 8.13 25.59
N GLU A 250 5.21 8.34 25.70
CA GLU A 250 5.76 9.26 26.70
C GLU A 250 5.63 10.73 26.26
N THR A 251 5.42 11.65 27.21
CA THR A 251 5.59 13.10 26.99
C THR A 251 6.99 13.43 26.42
N SER A 252 8.00 12.63 26.78
CA SER A 252 9.39 12.79 26.36
C SER A 252 9.57 12.69 24.84
N ASP A 253 8.98 11.66 24.19
CA ASP A 253 9.05 11.44 22.75
C ASP A 253 8.43 12.61 21.96
N ILE A 254 7.25 13.07 22.40
CA ILE A 254 6.53 14.18 21.76
C ILE A 254 7.28 15.50 21.91
N THR A 255 7.74 15.84 23.12
CA THR A 255 8.48 17.08 23.36
C THR A 255 9.82 17.10 22.60
N GLN A 256 10.51 15.96 22.50
CA GLN A 256 11.73 15.84 21.69
C GLN A 256 11.46 15.99 20.19
N LEU A 257 10.39 15.38 19.63
CA LEU A 257 10.02 15.58 18.23
C LEU A 257 9.68 17.05 17.95
N ILE A 258 8.86 17.66 18.80
CA ILE A 258 8.43 19.06 18.62
C ILE A 258 9.62 20.01 18.70
N ASN A 259 10.60 19.75 19.57
CA ASN A 259 11.85 20.51 19.61
C ASN A 259 12.62 20.42 18.30
N ARG A 260 12.95 19.19 17.85
CA ARG A 260 13.74 18.94 16.63
C ARG A 260 13.07 19.47 15.36
N TRP A 261 11.73 19.49 15.34
CA TRP A 261 10.95 20.08 14.25
C TRP A 261 10.86 21.63 14.33
N LYS A 262 10.72 22.21 15.52
CA LYS A 262 10.74 23.67 15.74
C LYS A 262 12.12 24.28 15.46
N SER A 263 13.20 23.58 15.81
CA SER A 263 14.60 23.98 15.53
C SER A 263 14.97 23.83 14.05
N ASN A 264 14.19 23.04 13.29
CA ASN A 264 14.47 22.65 11.90
C ASN A 264 15.79 21.85 11.77
N GLU A 265 16.15 21.11 12.82
CA GLU A 265 17.26 20.15 12.81
C GLU A 265 16.85 18.89 12.04
N GLU A 266 15.66 18.36 12.30
CA GLU A 266 15.13 17.14 11.70
C GLU A 266 13.68 17.32 11.19
N PHE A 267 13.07 16.26 10.65
CA PHE A 267 11.68 16.24 10.15
C PHE A 267 11.39 17.31 9.07
N GLN A 268 12.38 17.61 8.23
CA GLN A 268 12.28 18.68 7.23
C GLN A 268 11.21 18.41 6.15
N ASN A 269 10.98 17.13 5.85
CA ASN A 269 9.95 16.65 4.91
C ASN A 269 8.55 16.58 5.53
N LEU A 270 8.43 16.61 6.86
CA LEU A 270 7.19 16.31 7.57
C LEU A 270 6.16 17.45 7.38
N GLU A 271 5.17 17.18 6.52
CA GLU A 271 4.02 18.04 6.27
C GLU A 271 2.96 17.88 7.37
N PHE A 272 2.78 16.67 7.91
CA PHE A 272 1.65 16.32 8.78
C PHE A 272 1.98 15.16 9.74
N LEU A 273 1.73 15.36 11.04
CA LEU A 273 1.80 14.32 12.08
C LEU A 273 0.45 14.23 12.82
N THR A 274 0.14 13.03 13.31
CA THR A 274 -1.19 12.38 13.40
C THR A 274 -1.26 11.37 14.55
N VAL A 275 -0.74 11.69 15.74
CA VAL A 275 -0.83 10.84 16.93
C VAL A 275 -2.23 10.83 17.55
N GLN A 276 -2.79 9.64 17.75
CA GLN A 276 -4.00 9.35 18.52
C GLN A 276 -3.66 8.29 19.56
N ILE A 277 -3.96 8.59 20.83
CA ILE A 277 -3.60 7.77 21.98
C ILE A 277 -4.82 6.95 22.41
N ARG A 278 -4.66 5.63 22.55
CA ARG A 278 -5.75 4.72 22.93
C ARG A 278 -5.92 4.61 24.44
N ASN A 279 -4.81 4.52 25.19
CA ASN A 279 -4.81 4.50 26.64
C ASN A 279 -4.03 5.72 27.18
N LEU A 280 -4.71 6.59 27.91
CA LEU A 280 -4.05 7.62 28.71
C LEU A 280 -3.58 6.98 30.02
N ASP A 281 -2.28 6.96 30.25
CA ASP A 281 -1.66 6.58 31.52
C ASP A 281 -0.79 7.72 32.08
N ALA A 282 -0.08 7.45 33.17
CA ALA A 282 0.73 8.45 33.85
C ALA A 282 2.02 8.86 33.11
N SER A 283 2.35 8.26 31.96
CA SER A 283 3.50 8.64 31.12
C SER A 283 3.21 9.78 30.15
N PHE A 284 1.92 10.14 29.97
CA PHE A 284 1.47 11.18 29.05
C PHE A 284 0.77 12.33 29.78
N ASP A 285 1.43 13.48 29.84
CA ASP A 285 0.88 14.74 30.36
C ASP A 285 0.60 15.72 29.21
N ILE A 286 -0.69 15.87 28.89
CA ILE A 286 -1.14 16.78 27.83
C ILE A 286 -0.95 18.26 28.19
N ASP A 287 -0.99 18.60 29.48
CA ASP A 287 -0.87 19.98 29.95
C ASP A 287 0.60 20.41 30.02
N GLU A 288 1.52 19.49 30.31
CA GLU A 288 2.95 19.65 30.07
C GLU A 288 3.22 19.96 28.58
N ILE A 289 2.66 19.19 27.65
CA ILE A 289 2.84 19.42 26.21
C ILE A 289 2.24 20.77 25.76
N LYS A 290 1.06 21.16 26.26
CA LYS A 290 0.46 22.48 25.96
C LYS A 290 1.35 23.62 26.44
N SER A 291 1.82 23.53 27.69
CA SER A 291 2.74 24.48 28.32
C SER A 291 4.04 24.58 27.52
N PHE A 292 4.63 23.43 27.17
CA PHE A 292 5.84 23.34 26.37
C PHE A 292 5.70 23.96 24.97
N CYS A 293 4.52 23.81 24.37
CA CYS A 293 4.33 24.22 22.98
C CYS A 293 3.97 25.69 22.79
N ASP A 294 3.67 26.43 23.87
CA ASP A 294 3.09 27.78 23.83
C ASP A 294 1.76 27.79 23.04
N VAL A 295 0.91 26.76 23.28
CA VAL A 295 -0.35 26.56 22.53
C VAL A 295 -1.34 27.65 22.89
N LYS A 296 -1.38 28.69 22.06
CA LYS A 296 -2.54 29.58 21.99
C LYS A 296 -3.69 28.79 21.43
N GLU A 297 -4.80 28.72 22.16
CA GLU A 297 -6.06 28.22 21.61
C GLU A 297 -6.35 28.99 20.31
N LEU A 298 -6.57 28.22 19.25
CA LEU A 298 -7.00 28.79 17.99
C LEU A 298 -8.40 29.36 18.20
N ASP A 299 -8.57 30.65 17.94
CA ASP A 299 -9.89 31.26 17.84
C ASP A 299 -10.75 30.36 16.92
N PRO A 300 -11.98 29.96 17.30
CA PRO A 300 -12.82 29.10 16.47
C PRO A 300 -13.10 29.70 15.07
N SER A 301 -12.90 31.01 14.90
CA SER A 301 -12.95 31.72 13.61
C SER A 301 -11.71 31.48 12.72
N ASN A 302 -10.63 30.95 13.29
CA ASN A 302 -9.34 30.63 12.69
C ASN A 302 -8.98 29.14 12.82
N GLU A 303 -9.98 28.25 12.96
CA GLU A 303 -9.73 26.81 12.89
C GLU A 303 -8.89 26.48 11.65
N PRO A 304 -7.70 25.87 11.81
CA PRO A 304 -6.88 25.52 10.67
C PRO A 304 -7.64 24.46 9.91
N LEU A 305 -8.03 24.75 8.66
CA LEU A 305 -8.70 23.83 7.73
C LEU A 305 -8.33 22.38 8.07
N VAL A 306 -9.28 21.69 8.74
CA VAL A 306 -9.16 20.28 9.09
C VAL A 306 -9.02 19.59 7.76
N TYR A 307 -7.84 19.04 7.49
CA TYR A 307 -7.62 18.28 6.28
C TYR A 307 -8.37 16.96 6.47
N LYS A 308 -9.67 16.98 6.18
CA LYS A 308 -10.45 15.80 5.79
C LYS A 308 -9.89 15.34 4.45
N GLY A 309 -8.67 14.83 4.51
CA GLY A 309 -8.06 14.10 3.43
C GLY A 309 -8.86 12.83 3.29
N GLU A 310 -9.73 12.80 2.29
CA GLU A 310 -10.25 11.57 1.74
C GLU A 310 -9.03 10.76 1.28
N ILE A 311 -8.56 9.85 2.14
CA ILE A 311 -7.58 8.82 1.76
C ILE A 311 -8.36 7.76 0.98
N GLU A 312 -8.76 8.11 -0.25
CA GLU A 312 -9.30 7.18 -1.26
C GLU A 312 -8.18 6.24 -1.75
N PHE A 313 -7.63 5.44 -0.83
CA PHE A 313 -6.70 4.35 -1.15
C PHE A 313 -7.20 2.99 -0.68
N PHE A 314 -8.06 2.96 0.34
CA PHE A 314 -8.93 1.86 0.74
C PHE A 314 -10.20 2.46 1.38
N ASP A 315 -11.39 1.86 1.20
CA ASP A 315 -12.70 2.44 1.57
C ASP A 315 -12.93 2.64 3.08
N LYS A 316 -12.27 3.63 3.69
CA LYS A 316 -12.46 4.03 5.10
C LYS A 316 -12.39 5.55 5.27
N LEU A 317 -13.56 6.19 5.35
CA LEU A 317 -13.68 7.43 6.12
C LEU A 317 -13.45 7.09 7.61
N ILE A 318 -12.47 7.72 8.24
CA ILE A 318 -12.33 7.73 9.70
C ILE A 318 -12.52 9.17 10.17
N ALA A 319 -13.58 9.40 10.94
CA ALA A 319 -13.88 10.70 11.53
C ALA A 319 -13.40 10.77 12.98
N GLU A 320 -12.52 11.76 13.23
CA GLU A 320 -12.37 12.55 14.46
C GLU A 320 -12.00 11.83 15.79
N GLY A 321 -11.27 12.45 16.73
CA GLY A 321 -10.68 13.81 16.76
C GLY A 321 -9.17 13.78 16.99
N LYS A 322 -8.45 14.79 16.49
CA LYS A 322 -6.98 14.83 16.46
C LYS A 322 -6.42 16.27 16.60
N ILE A 323 -5.40 16.43 17.44
CA ILE A 323 -4.65 17.68 17.61
C ILE A 323 -3.80 17.91 16.35
N THR A 324 -3.84 19.11 15.77
CA THR A 324 -3.11 19.43 14.53
C THR A 324 -2.11 20.56 14.74
N PHE A 325 -0.86 20.33 14.31
CA PHE A 325 0.18 21.36 14.26
C PHE A 325 0.42 21.80 12.81
N LYS A 326 0.49 23.11 12.56
CA LYS A 326 0.92 23.69 11.26
C LYS A 326 2.16 24.56 11.48
N LYS A 327 3.14 24.44 10.58
CA LYS A 327 4.41 25.21 10.62
C LYS A 327 4.12 26.72 10.59
N PRO A 328 4.63 27.54 11.54
CA PRO A 328 4.46 28.98 11.48
C PRO A 328 5.26 29.54 10.29
N VAL A 329 4.58 30.23 9.37
CA VAL A 329 5.25 31.02 8.34
C VAL A 329 5.83 32.26 9.02
N LYS A 330 7.16 32.39 9.06
CA LYS A 330 7.81 33.63 9.49
C LYS A 330 7.43 34.75 8.52
N ARG A 331 6.57 35.67 8.98
CA ARG A 331 6.47 37.01 8.36
C ARG A 331 7.79 37.73 8.62
N THR A 332 8.58 37.93 7.57
CA THR A 332 9.57 39.00 7.55
C THR A 332 8.83 40.33 7.63
N VAL A 333 9.06 41.06 8.71
CA VAL A 333 8.65 42.46 8.85
C VAL A 333 9.83 43.34 8.42
N ASP A 334 9.52 44.56 7.98
CA ASP A 334 10.39 45.60 7.41
C ASP A 334 10.73 45.43 5.91
N ALA A 335 10.64 46.48 5.08
CA ALA A 335 9.86 47.71 5.18
C ALA A 335 9.76 48.32 3.77
N ASP A 336 8.59 48.76 3.33
CA ASP A 336 8.50 49.96 2.48
C ASP A 336 7.05 50.48 2.43
N SER A 337 6.89 51.75 2.81
CA SER A 337 5.61 52.44 2.93
C SER A 337 5.37 53.34 1.72
N ALA A 338 4.50 52.92 0.80
CA ALA A 338 3.88 53.79 -0.19
C ALA A 338 2.52 53.21 -0.64
N ASP A 339 1.61 54.09 -1.04
CA ASP A 339 0.35 53.79 -1.75
C ASP A 339 -0.78 53.08 -0.98
N GLU A 340 -0.93 53.36 0.32
CA GLU A 340 -2.22 53.18 1.04
C GLU A 340 -3.07 54.47 1.07
N GLU A 341 -3.03 55.28 -0.01
CA GLU A 341 -3.91 56.46 -0.17
C GLU A 341 -4.54 56.57 -1.59
N ALA A 342 -4.85 55.43 -2.21
CA ALA A 342 -5.56 55.36 -3.49
C ALA A 342 -6.91 54.61 -3.46
N GLU A 343 -7.36 54.12 -2.29
CA GLU A 343 -8.69 53.52 -2.17
C GLU A 343 -9.78 54.58 -1.90
N LYS A 344 -10.37 55.17 -2.98
CA LYS A 344 -11.75 55.72 -3.06
C LYS A 344 -12.02 56.52 -4.35
N LYS A 345 -12.05 55.86 -5.52
CA LYS A 345 -12.85 56.31 -6.72
C LYS A 345 -12.81 55.30 -7.88
N LYS A 346 -13.65 54.25 -7.81
CA LYS A 346 -14.47 53.67 -8.92
C LYS A 346 -15.05 52.28 -8.56
N LYS A 347 -16.11 52.26 -7.74
CA LYS A 347 -17.12 51.19 -7.82
C LYS A 347 -18.10 51.52 -8.95
N LYS A 348 -18.23 50.63 -9.95
CA LYS A 348 -19.43 50.27 -10.73
C LYS A 348 -19.10 49.88 -12.18
N SER A 349 -19.12 48.57 -12.47
CA SER A 349 -19.89 47.98 -13.59
C SER A 349 -19.63 46.46 -13.68
N THR A 350 -20.53 45.67 -13.09
CA THR A 350 -20.74 44.25 -13.42
C THR A 350 -21.75 44.15 -14.59
N PRO A 351 -21.87 43.01 -15.28
CA PRO A 351 -22.93 42.07 -14.86
C PRO A 351 -22.60 40.57 -15.00
N THR A 352 -23.22 39.77 -14.12
CA THR A 352 -23.36 38.31 -14.18
C THR A 352 -24.40 37.91 -15.23
N PRO A 353 -24.34 36.69 -15.84
CA PRO A 353 -25.21 35.57 -15.41
C PRO A 353 -24.52 34.17 -15.61
N THR A 354 -25.03 32.98 -15.26
CA THR A 354 -26.20 32.48 -14.47
C THR A 354 -25.88 31.06 -13.99
N ALA A 355 -26.49 30.57 -12.90
CA ALA A 355 -26.54 29.14 -12.56
C ALA A 355 -27.87 28.51 -13.06
N LYS A 356 -27.83 27.26 -13.54
CA LYS A 356 -29.05 26.47 -13.83
C LYS A 356 -29.33 25.48 -12.70
N LYS A 357 -30.54 25.55 -12.14
CA LYS A 357 -31.13 24.53 -11.26
C LYS A 357 -31.87 23.48 -12.08
N GLY A 358 -31.82 22.24 -11.60
CA GLY A 358 -32.70 21.12 -11.91
C GLY A 358 -32.32 20.03 -10.90
N LEU A 359 -32.98 19.89 -9.75
CA LEU A 359 -34.40 19.63 -9.50
C LEU A 359 -34.84 18.27 -10.08
N LEU A 360 -34.75 17.24 -9.23
CA LEU A 360 -35.65 16.09 -9.17
C LEU A 360 -35.59 15.55 -7.74
N SER A 361 -36.75 15.38 -7.12
CA SER A 361 -36.93 14.91 -5.74
C SER A 361 -37.47 13.50 -5.74
N PHE A 362 -37.15 12.74 -4.70
CA PHE A 362 -38.00 11.66 -4.22
C PHE A 362 -38.28 11.94 -2.75
N GLY A 363 -39.56 11.93 -2.39
CA GLY A 363 -40.00 11.96 -1.01
C GLY A 363 -40.42 10.55 -0.62
N ASP A 364 -40.19 10.21 0.64
CA ASP A 364 -40.90 9.13 1.30
C ASP A 364 -42.36 9.55 1.51
N ASP A 365 -43.29 8.59 1.46
CA ASP A 365 -44.42 8.51 2.41
C ASP A 365 -45.12 7.13 2.26
N GLU A 366 -45.28 6.53 3.43
CA GLU A 366 -46.03 5.37 3.95
C GLU A 366 -47.10 4.60 3.12
N GLU A 367 -46.97 3.27 3.23
CA GLU A 367 -47.99 2.26 3.65
C GLU A 367 -49.29 1.89 2.86
N GLU A 368 -49.68 0.63 3.15
CA GLU A 368 -50.98 -0.08 3.05
C GLU A 368 -51.62 -0.60 1.72
N GLU A 369 -51.67 -1.95 1.67
CA GLU A 369 -52.82 -2.85 1.41
C GLU A 369 -53.38 -3.21 0.00
N ASP A 370 -53.92 -4.44 -0.02
CA ASP A 370 -54.91 -5.07 -0.91
C ASP A 370 -54.63 -5.35 -2.40
N CYS A 371 -54.11 -6.56 -2.71
CA CYS A 371 -54.91 -7.70 -3.25
C CYS A 371 -54.03 -8.90 -3.68
#